data_AF-A0A9X0CTU6-F1
#
_entry.id   AF-A0A9X0CTU6-F1
#
_cell.length_a   1.000
_cell.length_b   1.000
_cell.length_c   1.000
_cell.angle_alpha   90.00
_cell.angle_beta   90.00
_cell.angle_gamma   90.00
#
_symmetry.space_group_name_H-M   'P 1'
#
loop_
_entity.id
_entity.type
_entity.pdbx_description
1 polymer ?
#
loop_
_entity_poly.entity_id
_entity_poly.type
_entity_poly.pdbx_seq_one_letter_code
_entity_poly.pdbx_strand_id
1 'polypeptide(L)'
;MPIFKTTFDKGLTTSDLRYLIPDGMNFLKAVSCRIDFSSSEDVVRKRTLIHYLTLLELKSGFLGFSFKASTTVQHKTEEMKTASHTYVNTQAVCSIYTGAIFMDLPPKPSDEFIASLKKWEKDPSEENIRNLVDNYGTHFITDVVMGAKFGEGKPNIN
;
A
#
# COMPACT_ATOMS: atom_id res chain seq x y z
N MET A 1 -5.83 -11.52 -4.33
CA MET A 1 -5.20 -12.37 -5.37
C MET A 1 -4.26 -11.53 -6.23
N PRO A 2 -3.19 -12.09 -6.83
CA PRO A 2 -2.29 -11.32 -7.68
C PRO A 2 -2.96 -10.94 -9.01
N ILE A 3 -2.89 -9.65 -9.37
CA ILE A 3 -3.40 -9.13 -10.65
C ILE A 3 -2.48 -9.51 -11.80
N PHE A 4 -1.17 -9.57 -11.55
CA PHE A 4 -0.15 -9.81 -12.57
C PHE A 4 0.55 -11.14 -12.35
N LYS A 5 0.94 -11.78 -13.46
CA LYS A 5 1.80 -12.96 -13.47
C LYS A 5 3.23 -12.54 -13.16
N THR A 6 3.88 -13.24 -12.23
CA THR A 6 5.29 -13.03 -11.90
C THR A 6 6.14 -14.03 -12.66
N THR A 7 7.00 -13.56 -13.56
CA THR A 7 7.97 -14.37 -14.31
C THR A 7 9.36 -13.77 -14.16
N PHE A 8 10.40 -14.58 -14.39
CA PHE A 8 11.80 -14.18 -14.24
C PHE A 8 12.63 -14.64 -15.44
N ASP A 9 11.99 -14.73 -16.61
CA ASP A 9 12.56 -15.37 -17.80
C ASP A 9 13.75 -14.57 -18.34
N LYS A 10 13.80 -13.25 -18.07
CA LYS A 10 14.94 -12.40 -18.45
C LYS A 10 16.12 -12.51 -17.48
N GLY A 11 15.99 -13.22 -16.36
CA GLY A 11 17.06 -13.41 -15.37
C GLY A 11 17.59 -12.11 -14.76
N LEU A 12 16.78 -11.05 -14.74
CA LEU A 12 17.18 -9.76 -14.21
C LEU A 12 17.40 -9.85 -12.69
N THR A 13 18.37 -9.09 -12.19
CA THR A 13 18.69 -9.02 -10.76
C THR A 13 18.82 -7.57 -10.32
N THR A 14 18.64 -7.33 -9.01
CA THR A 14 18.96 -6.04 -8.40
C THR A 14 20.43 -5.70 -8.64
N SER A 15 20.77 -4.41 -8.64
CA SER A 15 22.14 -3.93 -8.88
C SER A 15 23.21 -4.52 -7.96
N ASP A 16 22.82 -5.02 -6.79
CA ASP A 16 23.69 -5.71 -5.83
C ASP A 16 23.62 -7.23 -5.89
N LEU A 17 22.95 -7.78 -6.91
CA LEU A 17 22.86 -9.19 -7.25
C LEU A 17 22.21 -10.07 -6.15
N ARG A 18 21.41 -9.47 -5.27
CA ARG A 18 20.80 -10.18 -4.13
C ARG A 18 19.43 -10.77 -4.44
N TYR A 19 18.68 -10.15 -5.34
CA TYR A 19 17.30 -10.53 -5.63
C TYR A 19 17.05 -10.56 -7.12
N LEU A 20 16.22 -11.50 -7.58
CA LEU A 20 15.69 -11.51 -8.93
C LEU A 20 14.63 -10.42 -9.10
N ILE A 21 14.62 -9.78 -10.26
CA ILE A 21 13.62 -8.78 -10.64
C ILE A 21 12.60 -9.45 -11.57
N PRO A 22 11.30 -9.39 -11.25
CA PRO A 22 10.26 -9.88 -12.15
C PRO A 22 10.27 -9.16 -13.50
N ASP A 23 9.92 -9.89 -14.56
CA ASP A 23 9.79 -9.32 -15.90
C ASP A 23 8.72 -8.23 -15.93
N GLY A 24 9.01 -7.12 -16.62
CA GLY A 24 8.10 -5.96 -16.69
C GLY A 24 8.18 -5.04 -15.47
N MET A 25 9.14 -5.27 -14.58
CA MET A 25 9.44 -4.39 -13.45
C MET A 25 10.90 -3.91 -13.48
N ASN A 26 11.16 -2.80 -12.82
CA ASN A 26 12.51 -2.32 -12.53
C ASN A 26 12.65 -2.06 -11.03
N PHE A 27 13.85 -2.32 -10.50
CA PHE A 27 14.17 -2.00 -9.11
C PHE A 27 15.49 -1.26 -9.04
N LEU A 28 15.47 -0.11 -8.36
CA LEU A 28 16.62 0.71 -8.08
C LEU A 28 16.98 0.58 -6.60
N LYS A 29 18.28 0.48 -6.31
CA LYS A 29 18.75 0.52 -4.92
C LYS A 29 18.62 1.95 -4.40
N ALA A 30 17.84 2.12 -3.34
CA ALA A 30 17.47 3.41 -2.76
C ALA A 30 17.60 3.33 -1.23
N VAL A 31 18.85 3.16 -0.76
CA VAL A 31 19.14 3.02 0.67
C VAL A 31 19.01 4.39 1.35
N SER A 32 18.01 4.52 2.22
CA SER A 32 17.77 5.74 3.02
C SER A 32 17.04 5.38 4.29
N CYS A 33 17.41 5.99 5.43
CA CYS A 33 16.69 5.83 6.68
C CYS A 33 16.30 7.20 7.23
N ARG A 34 15.00 7.42 7.44
CA ARG A 34 14.45 8.61 8.08
C ARG A 34 13.78 8.24 9.39
N ILE A 35 14.07 9.03 10.42
CA ILE A 35 13.42 8.90 11.74
C ILE A 35 12.66 10.21 11.95
N ASP A 36 11.37 10.10 12.21
CA ASP A 36 10.46 11.21 12.45
C ASP A 36 9.83 11.13 13.83
N PHE A 37 9.78 12.25 14.52
CA PHE A 37 9.08 12.43 15.79
C PHE A 37 8.00 13.49 15.59
N SER A 38 6.77 13.19 15.99
CA SER A 38 5.68 14.18 16.00
C SER A 38 4.87 14.07 17.27
N SER A 39 4.66 15.21 17.93
CA SER A 39 3.76 15.34 19.08
C SER A 39 2.60 16.23 18.69
N SER A 40 1.37 15.76 18.91
CA SER A 40 0.19 16.60 18.71
C SER A 40 -0.92 16.22 19.68
N GLU A 41 -1.51 17.22 20.31
CA GLU A 41 -2.70 17.12 21.15
C GLU A 41 -3.97 17.06 20.27
N ASP A 42 -4.87 16.13 20.57
CA ASP A 42 -6.26 16.03 20.06
C ASP A 42 -6.56 16.26 18.55
N VAL A 43 -5.67 15.88 17.64
CA VAL A 43 -5.93 15.85 16.17
C VAL A 43 -5.52 14.51 15.51
N VAL A 44 -5.61 13.40 16.23
CA VAL A 44 -5.06 12.11 15.79
C VAL A 44 -5.97 11.33 14.82
N ARG A 45 -7.31 11.49 14.89
CA ARG A 45 -8.26 10.82 13.97
C ARG A 45 -8.02 11.20 12.50
N LYS A 46 -7.82 12.51 12.24
CA LYS A 46 -7.45 12.99 10.90
C LYS A 46 -6.04 12.54 10.53
N ARG A 47 -5.08 12.62 11.45
CA ARG A 47 -3.67 12.31 11.18
C ARG A 47 -3.42 10.83 10.89
N THR A 48 -4.13 9.90 11.52
CA THR A 48 -3.96 8.45 11.26
C THR A 48 -4.45 8.08 9.86
N LEU A 49 -5.63 8.57 9.47
CA LEU A 49 -6.16 8.39 8.11
C LEU A 49 -5.26 9.09 7.09
N ILE A 50 -4.84 10.33 7.35
CA ILE A 50 -3.90 11.07 6.50
C ILE A 50 -2.57 10.31 6.39
N HIS A 51 -2.05 9.74 7.47
CA HIS A 51 -0.79 8.98 7.46
C HIS A 51 -0.85 7.76 6.55
N TYR A 52 -1.94 6.99 6.57
CA TYR A 52 -2.10 5.89 5.64
C TYR A 52 -2.30 6.37 4.20
N LEU A 53 -2.98 7.50 4.02
CA LEU A 53 -3.18 8.10 2.70
C LEU A 53 -1.88 8.67 2.12
N THR A 54 -1.01 9.28 2.91
CA THR A 54 0.28 9.82 2.44
C THR A 54 1.26 8.73 2.04
N LEU A 55 1.05 7.48 2.47
CA LEU A 55 1.86 6.34 2.02
C LEU A 55 1.45 5.85 0.62
N LEU A 56 0.27 6.23 0.14
CA LEU A 56 -0.22 5.88 -1.18
C LEU A 56 -0.33 7.14 -2.03
N GLU A 57 0.68 7.36 -2.86
CA GLU A 57 0.59 8.39 -3.90
C GLU A 57 -0.27 7.86 -5.05
N LEU A 58 -1.52 8.30 -5.12
CA LEU A 58 -2.43 7.97 -6.21
C LEU A 58 -2.09 8.84 -7.42
N LYS A 59 -1.70 8.23 -8.55
CA LYS A 59 -1.43 8.93 -9.81
C LYS A 59 -2.66 9.59 -10.43
N SER A 60 -3.87 9.30 -9.96
CA SER A 60 -5.11 9.98 -10.37
C SER A 60 -5.80 10.61 -9.15
N GLY A 61 -6.32 11.83 -9.31
CA GLY A 61 -7.01 12.62 -8.27
C GLY A 61 -8.37 12.05 -7.84
N PHE A 62 -8.45 10.74 -7.63
CA PHE A 62 -9.66 10.03 -7.25
C PHE A 62 -10.05 10.33 -5.79
N LEU A 63 -10.99 11.27 -5.64
CA LEU A 63 -11.68 11.61 -4.39
C LEU A 63 -12.68 10.49 -4.02
N GLY A 64 -12.19 9.39 -3.45
CA GLY A 64 -13.08 8.31 -3.00
C GLY A 64 -12.44 7.21 -2.15
N PHE A 65 -11.12 7.23 -1.97
CA PHE A 65 -10.40 6.20 -1.23
C PHE A 65 -10.41 6.47 0.28
N SER A 66 -10.79 5.48 1.09
CA SER A 66 -10.73 5.57 2.55
C SER A 66 -10.35 4.22 3.17
N PHE A 67 -9.49 4.26 4.17
CA PHE A 67 -9.14 3.09 4.99
C PHE A 67 -10.14 2.82 6.12
N LYS A 68 -11.36 3.37 6.07
CA LYS A 68 -12.37 3.20 7.14
C LYS A 68 -12.74 1.74 7.39
N ALA A 69 -12.57 0.87 6.40
CA ALA A 69 -12.80 -0.57 6.54
C ALA A 69 -11.63 -1.32 7.22
N SER A 70 -10.47 -0.68 7.44
CA SER A 70 -9.35 -1.31 8.13
C SER A 70 -9.64 -1.47 9.62
N THR A 71 -9.45 -2.68 10.15
CA THR A 71 -9.61 -2.99 11.58
C THR A 71 -8.67 -2.16 12.45
N THR A 72 -7.46 -1.86 11.99
CA THR A 72 -6.52 -0.97 12.70
C THR A 72 -7.05 0.46 12.78
N VAL A 73 -7.61 0.97 11.69
CA VAL A 73 -8.23 2.31 11.68
C VAL A 73 -9.46 2.34 12.59
N GLN A 74 -10.28 1.29 12.57
CA GLN A 74 -11.46 1.16 13.43
C GLN A 74 -11.07 1.08 14.91
N HIS A 75 -10.16 0.18 15.28
CA HIS A 75 -9.70 0.01 16.66
C HIS A 75 -9.14 1.30 17.24
N LYS A 76 -8.23 1.96 16.51
CA LYS A 76 -7.71 3.26 16.92
C LYS A 76 -8.83 4.30 17.01
N THR A 77 -9.79 4.27 16.09
CA THR A 77 -10.95 5.18 16.12
C THR A 77 -11.81 5.01 17.37
N GLU A 78 -11.96 3.78 17.88
CA GLU A 78 -12.71 3.48 19.11
C GLU A 78 -11.90 3.80 20.38
N GLU A 79 -10.61 3.42 20.46
CA GLU A 79 -9.71 3.80 21.57
C GLU A 79 -9.63 5.31 21.77
N MET A 80 -9.75 6.08 20.68
CA MET A 80 -9.72 7.54 20.72
C MET A 80 -11.06 8.18 21.11
N LYS A 81 -12.18 7.44 21.13
CA LYS A 81 -13.47 7.98 21.62
C LYS A 81 -13.55 8.00 23.14
N THR A 82 -12.72 7.21 23.82
CA THR A 82 -12.85 6.97 25.26
C THR A 82 -11.97 7.90 26.12
N ALA A 83 -10.98 8.61 25.56
CA ALA A 83 -10.21 9.63 26.28
C ALA A 83 -9.45 10.61 25.35
N SER A 84 -9.38 11.88 25.74
CA SER A 84 -8.48 12.90 25.14
C SER A 84 -7.08 12.72 25.70
N HIS A 85 -6.12 12.36 24.85
CA HIS A 85 -4.71 12.23 25.21
C HIS A 85 -3.83 12.93 24.17
N THR A 86 -2.79 13.63 24.63
CA THR A 86 -1.69 14.02 23.75
C THR A 86 -0.93 12.76 23.35
N TYR A 87 -0.68 12.54 22.06
CA TYR A 87 0.11 11.40 21.59
C TYR A 87 1.44 11.86 21.02
N VAL A 88 2.51 11.19 21.42
CA VAL A 88 3.81 11.29 20.77
C VAL A 88 3.94 10.09 19.83
N ASN A 89 4.05 10.36 18.54
CA ASN A 89 4.29 9.37 17.51
C ASN A 89 5.74 9.41 17.08
N THR A 90 6.42 8.26 17.19
CA THR A 90 7.76 8.04 16.69
C THR A 90 7.69 7.07 15.52
N GLN A 91 8.37 7.38 14.42
CA GLN A 91 8.42 6.53 13.24
C GLN A 91 9.84 6.45 12.72
N ALA A 92 10.26 5.26 12.29
CA ALA A 92 11.46 5.08 11.47
C ALA A 92 11.07 4.40 10.15
N VAL A 93 11.53 4.93 9.03
CA VAL A 93 11.36 4.35 7.70
C VAL A 93 12.73 4.19 7.06
N CYS A 94 13.12 2.95 6.81
CA CYS A 94 14.36 2.58 6.15
C CYS A 94 14.05 1.95 4.80
N SER A 95 14.24 2.69 3.72
CA SER A 95 14.13 2.23 2.34
C SER A 95 15.42 1.53 1.91
N ILE A 96 15.28 0.49 1.10
CA ILE A 96 16.39 -0.28 0.51
C ILE A 96 16.28 -0.31 -1.01
N TYR A 97 15.06 -0.46 -1.55
CA TYR A 97 14.79 -0.44 -2.99
C TYR A 97 13.57 0.39 -3.32
N THR A 98 13.56 0.98 -4.50
CA THR A 98 12.35 1.51 -5.14
C THR A 98 12.06 0.66 -6.36
N GLY A 99 10.86 0.10 -6.45
CA GLY A 99 10.39 -0.69 -7.58
C GLY A 99 9.32 0.05 -8.36
N ALA A 100 9.29 -0.14 -9.67
CA ALA A 100 8.18 0.33 -10.50
C ALA A 100 7.81 -0.70 -11.58
N ILE A 101 6.57 -0.59 -12.07
CA ILE A 101 6.12 -1.29 -13.27
C ILE A 101 6.62 -0.51 -14.49
N PHE A 102 7.20 -1.23 -15.44
CA PHE A 102 7.59 -0.65 -16.72
C PHE A 102 6.34 -0.51 -17.60
N MET A 103 5.75 0.67 -17.62
CA MET A 103 4.43 0.91 -18.25
C MET A 103 4.39 0.66 -19.77
N ASP A 104 5.53 0.78 -20.46
CA ASP A 104 5.61 0.49 -21.90
C ASP A 104 5.59 -1.03 -22.20
N LEU A 105 5.96 -1.85 -21.22
CA LEU A 105 5.88 -3.31 -21.29
C LEU A 105 5.52 -3.87 -19.92
N PRO A 106 4.25 -3.70 -19.48
CA PRO A 106 3.84 -4.09 -18.16
C PRO A 106 3.79 -5.63 -18.02
N PRO A 107 3.86 -6.15 -16.79
CA PRO A 107 3.62 -7.56 -16.52
C PRO A 107 2.29 -8.02 -17.09
N LYS A 108 2.24 -9.25 -17.61
CA LYS A 108 0.99 -9.84 -18.10
C LYS A 108 0.02 -10.04 -16.94
N PRO A 109 -1.30 -9.83 -17.14
CA PRO A 109 -2.28 -10.19 -16.12
C PRO A 109 -2.24 -11.69 -15.79
N SER A 110 -2.61 -12.05 -14.57
CA SER A 110 -2.75 -13.45 -14.15
C SER A 110 -3.97 -14.10 -14.83
N ASP A 111 -3.91 -15.42 -15.01
CA ASP A 111 -5.00 -16.17 -15.66
C ASP A 111 -6.28 -16.10 -14.80
N GLU A 112 -6.15 -16.07 -13.48
CA GLU A 112 -7.24 -15.93 -12.52
C GLU A 112 -7.91 -14.56 -12.61
N PHE A 113 -7.13 -13.50 -12.78
CA PHE A 113 -7.66 -12.15 -12.94
C PHE A 113 -8.43 -12.03 -14.25
N ILE A 114 -7.87 -12.55 -15.36
CA ILE A 114 -8.55 -12.58 -16.66
C ILE A 114 -9.84 -13.40 -16.58
N ALA A 115 -9.83 -14.55 -15.91
CA ALA A 115 -11.02 -15.38 -15.73
C ALA A 115 -12.11 -14.66 -14.94
N SER A 116 -11.72 -13.92 -13.89
CA SER A 116 -12.63 -13.13 -13.07
C SER A 116 -13.25 -11.98 -13.88
N LEU A 117 -12.45 -11.28 -14.69
CA LEU A 117 -12.94 -10.24 -15.60
C LEU A 117 -13.92 -10.80 -16.65
N LYS A 118 -13.59 -11.94 -17.27
CA LYS A 118 -14.48 -12.60 -18.23
C LYS A 118 -15.80 -13.05 -17.60
N LYS A 119 -15.79 -13.46 -16.34
CA LYS A 119 -17.02 -13.81 -15.61
C LYS A 119 -17.91 -12.57 -15.45
N TRP A 120 -17.33 -11.45 -15.03
CA TRP A 120 -18.05 -10.17 -14.93
C TRP A 120 -18.54 -9.65 -16.28
N GLU A 121 -17.73 -9.76 -17.35
CA GLU A 121 -18.14 -9.35 -18.70
C GLU A 121 -19.36 -10.13 -19.20
N LYS A 122 -19.44 -11.43 -18.89
CA LYS A 122 -20.57 -12.30 -19.25
C LYS A 122 -21.83 -12.01 -18.42
N ASP A 123 -21.67 -11.63 -17.16
CA ASP A 123 -22.74 -11.31 -16.24
C ASP A 123 -22.35 -10.10 -15.38
N PRO A 124 -22.67 -8.87 -15.84
CA PRO A 124 -22.29 -7.63 -15.17
C PRO A 124 -23.20 -7.30 -13.98
N SER A 125 -23.51 -8.31 -13.15
CA SER A 125 -24.27 -8.17 -11.92
C SER A 125 -23.46 -7.46 -10.83
N GLU A 126 -24.16 -6.80 -9.90
CA GLU A 126 -23.54 -6.16 -8.72
C GLU A 126 -22.71 -7.15 -7.89
N GLU A 127 -23.16 -8.41 -7.82
CA GLU A 127 -22.44 -9.47 -7.12
C GLU A 127 -21.09 -9.77 -7.78
N ASN A 128 -21.04 -9.88 -9.11
CA ASN A 128 -19.80 -10.21 -9.82
C ASN A 128 -18.78 -9.06 -9.77
N ILE A 129 -19.22 -7.80 -9.88
CA ILE A 129 -18.30 -6.65 -9.73
C ILE A 129 -17.80 -6.54 -8.29
N ARG A 130 -18.66 -6.78 -7.28
CA ARG A 130 -18.24 -6.80 -5.88
C ARG A 130 -17.22 -7.91 -5.61
N ASN A 131 -17.45 -9.11 -6.15
CA ASN A 131 -16.49 -10.22 -6.03
C ASN A 131 -15.13 -9.88 -6.69
N LEU A 132 -15.11 -9.12 -7.79
CA LEU A 132 -13.87 -8.66 -8.41
C LEU A 132 -13.12 -7.71 -7.47
N VAL A 133 -13.83 -6.73 -6.89
CA VAL A 133 -13.26 -5.75 -5.96
C VAL A 133 -12.78 -6.42 -4.66
N ASP A 134 -13.55 -7.37 -4.11
CA ASP A 134 -13.19 -8.08 -2.88
C ASP A 134 -11.93 -8.93 -3.06
N ASN A 135 -11.72 -9.51 -4.26
CA ASN A 135 -10.58 -10.39 -4.52
C ASN A 135 -9.30 -9.66 -4.96
N TYR A 136 -9.42 -8.57 -5.71
CA TYR A 136 -8.28 -7.88 -6.34
C TYR A 136 -8.09 -6.44 -5.86
N GLY A 137 -9.04 -5.91 -5.09
CA GLY A 137 -9.07 -4.52 -4.70
C GLY A 137 -9.53 -3.60 -5.83
N THR A 138 -9.51 -2.30 -5.55
CA THR A 138 -9.87 -1.24 -6.51
C THR A 138 -8.66 -0.62 -7.21
N HIS A 139 -7.44 -0.99 -6.80
CA HIS A 139 -6.19 -0.38 -7.25
C HIS A 139 -5.11 -1.47 -7.39
N PHE A 140 -4.09 -1.18 -8.19
CA PHE A 140 -2.85 -1.96 -8.24
C PHE A 140 -1.65 -1.04 -8.02
N ILE A 141 -0.56 -1.63 -7.53
CA ILE A 141 0.66 -0.91 -7.19
C ILE A 141 1.47 -0.71 -8.47
N THR A 142 1.78 0.56 -8.78
CA THR A 142 2.63 0.93 -9.93
C THR A 142 4.06 1.24 -9.52
N ASP A 143 4.22 1.85 -8.34
CA ASP A 143 5.50 2.18 -7.74
C ASP A 143 5.48 1.75 -6.27
N VAL A 144 6.60 1.24 -5.77
CA VAL A 144 6.73 0.77 -4.40
C VAL A 144 8.09 1.13 -3.82
N VAL A 145 8.11 1.57 -2.57
CA VAL A 145 9.33 1.71 -1.78
C VAL A 145 9.40 0.53 -0.82
N MET A 146 10.44 -0.28 -0.97
CA MET A 146 10.67 -1.49 -0.17
C MET A 146 11.75 -1.26 0.87
N GLY A 147 11.54 -1.80 2.06
CA GLY A 147 12.46 -1.68 3.17
C GLY A 147 11.78 -2.03 4.49
N ALA A 148 12.19 -1.40 5.58
CA ALA A 148 11.64 -1.60 6.92
C ALA A 148 10.95 -0.33 7.43
N LYS A 149 9.87 -0.51 8.19
CA LYS A 149 9.17 0.59 8.86
C LYS A 149 8.84 0.18 10.29
N PHE A 150 9.15 1.08 11.23
CA PHE A 150 8.78 0.99 12.64
C PHE A 150 7.91 2.21 12.98
N GLY A 151 6.90 2.01 13.83
CA GLY A 151 6.04 3.09 14.29
C GLY A 151 5.47 2.78 15.66
N GLU A 152 5.62 3.71 16.59
CA GLU A 152 5.07 3.63 17.94
C GLU A 152 4.34 4.94 18.26
N GLY A 153 3.15 4.83 18.85
CA GLY A 153 2.39 5.97 19.37
C GLY A 153 2.08 5.73 20.84
N LYS A 154 2.61 6.58 21.72
CA LYS A 154 2.36 6.50 23.16
C LYS A 154 1.58 7.72 23.64
N PRO A 155 0.62 7.54 24.57
CA PRO A 155 0.00 8.66 25.25
C PRO A 155 1.06 9.39 26.08
N ASN A 156 1.07 10.72 25.99
CA ASN A 156 1.88 11.59 26.81
C ASN A 156 1.15 11.77 28.14
N ILE A 157 1.69 11.16 29.19
CA ILE A 157 1.15 11.20 30.55
C ILE A 157 2.00 12.23 31.30
N ASN A 158 1.53 13.47 31.34
CA ASN A 158 2.03 14.48 32.28
C ASN A 158 1.07 14.54 33.47
#